data_AF-A0A853EJA6-F1
#
_entry.id   AF-A0A853EJA6-F1
#
_cell.length_a   1.000
_cell.length_b   1.000
_cell.length_c   1.000
_cell.angle_alpha   90.00
_cell.angle_beta   90.00
_cell.angle_gamma   90.00
#
_symmetry.space_group_name_H-M   'P 1'
#
loop_
_entity.id
_entity.type
_entity.pdbx_description
1 polymer ?
#
loop_
_entity_poly.entity_id
_entity_poly.type
_entity_poly.pdbx_seq_one_letter_code
_entity_poly.pdbx_strand_id
1 'polypeptide(L)'
;MTNPVAEYAAAQAAYLCRTKEHGGVGYSQPNRWSAYDNCDWAGWLLAPGETDCSALSGGSYNHAFHEVLAEAARPEMFPRSLWTGSMKAECLTRGFEDIGDSWTGNAPGSGFDVGDLLLLEPGHVAVCVRDTPGGRFDPQDPMLAEAWIDRVGDIMGAAGDDGSPADDTEGETRLIRYSDHPYTRAAKWSTCLRYTGATASAPAAPGASQVEPAALLTWGVDISMHQAVGAVPDEAQCVIIKATEGAGYEDPQWRAHAQKAWDEGKLIGFYHFARPDLGNSAEEEAAWFLSVVREWIGYAVLVLDWEREPLGDVGWARRFLDTVWHGSPTRPWIYMDRSTASGHAWEPVSEHYPLWLATPDGRAWDDRSRPHPGRGWQLIGVQYSWEPIDKNTFYFPPPAWAAAVKGRDWPTTTIDTEEQELMAIKDEIIGTWLSPIWDKAVEIKTEVLDLKARLDVIEDVLHRGSRLKDGVWRPGILQTAIENQRRINALAEDVAELKARAGEKEAK
;
A
#
# COMPACT_ATOMS: atom_id res chain seq x y z
N MET A 1 17.19 15.24 15.80
CA MET A 1 16.86 14.10 14.93
C MET A 1 15.80 14.59 13.96
N THR A 2 15.96 14.36 12.66
CA THR A 2 15.01 14.81 11.65
C THR A 2 13.69 14.05 11.80
N ASN A 3 12.57 14.77 11.81
CA ASN A 3 11.25 14.17 11.95
C ASN A 3 10.84 13.54 10.60
N PRO A 4 10.62 12.21 10.52
CA PRO A 4 10.40 11.54 9.24
C PRO A 4 9.10 12.00 8.55
N VAL A 5 8.09 12.44 9.31
CA VAL A 5 6.86 13.01 8.74
C VAL A 5 7.16 14.33 8.04
N ALA A 6 7.92 15.20 8.72
CA ALA A 6 8.29 16.50 8.18
C ALA A 6 9.20 16.37 6.94
N GLU A 7 10.11 15.39 6.92
CA GLU A 7 10.93 15.05 5.76
C GLU A 7 10.09 14.58 4.57
N TYR A 8 9.11 13.70 4.80
CA TYR A 8 8.23 13.22 3.74
C TYR A 8 7.35 14.35 3.19
N ALA A 9 6.74 15.15 4.07
CA ALA A 9 5.91 16.29 3.67
C ALA A 9 6.71 17.30 2.85
N ALA A 10 7.93 17.63 3.28
CA ALA A 10 8.83 18.50 2.55
C ALA A 10 9.22 17.92 1.18
N ALA A 11 9.48 16.61 1.09
CA ALA A 11 9.79 15.94 -0.16
C ALA A 11 8.58 15.93 -1.12
N GLN A 12 7.37 15.73 -0.60
CA GLN A 12 6.14 15.79 -1.38
C GLN A 12 5.91 17.19 -1.95
N ALA A 13 5.98 18.22 -1.11
CA ALA A 13 5.82 19.61 -1.54
C ALA A 13 6.88 20.00 -2.59
N ALA A 14 8.15 19.62 -2.36
CA ALA A 14 9.22 19.90 -3.31
C ALA A 14 9.05 19.16 -4.65
N TYR A 15 8.53 17.93 -4.64
CA TYR A 15 8.22 17.19 -5.87
C TYR A 15 7.11 17.86 -6.66
N LEU A 16 5.99 18.23 -6.02
CA LEU A 16 4.88 18.90 -6.71
C LEU A 16 5.31 20.25 -7.31
N CYS A 17 6.20 21.00 -6.64
CA CYS A 17 6.76 22.25 -7.16
C CYS A 17 7.86 22.08 -8.24
N ARG A 18 8.40 20.87 -8.44
CA ARG A 18 9.48 20.60 -9.42
C ARG A 18 9.03 19.78 -10.61
N THR A 19 8.01 18.93 -10.43
CA THR A 19 7.62 17.94 -11.44
C THR A 19 7.08 18.63 -12.69
N LYS A 20 7.40 18.04 -13.84
CA LYS A 20 6.83 18.40 -15.14
C LYS A 20 5.97 17.27 -15.70
N GLU A 21 5.77 16.22 -14.91
CA GLU A 21 4.89 15.11 -15.25
C GLU A 21 3.46 15.64 -15.40
N HIS A 22 2.75 15.16 -16.42
CA HIS A 22 1.37 15.57 -16.69
C HIS A 22 1.16 17.09 -16.88
N GLY A 23 2.20 17.83 -17.28
CA GLY A 23 2.14 19.29 -17.44
C GLY A 23 2.58 20.07 -16.19
N GLY A 24 3.01 19.37 -15.13
CA GLY A 24 3.35 19.98 -13.85
C GLY A 24 2.12 20.27 -12.99
N VAL A 25 2.33 20.99 -11.87
CA VAL A 25 1.26 21.36 -10.95
C VAL A 25 1.01 22.87 -11.00
N GLY A 26 -0.20 23.25 -11.41
CA GLY A 26 -0.62 24.66 -11.51
C GLY A 26 -1.17 25.23 -10.20
N TYR A 27 -1.33 26.56 -10.15
CA TYR A 27 -2.02 27.24 -9.05
C TYR A 27 -3.52 27.40 -9.33
N SER A 28 -4.38 26.93 -8.42
CA SER A 28 -5.83 27.10 -8.55
C SER A 28 -6.52 27.15 -7.20
N GLN A 29 -7.43 28.11 -6.99
CA GLN A 29 -8.32 28.11 -5.83
C GLN A 29 -9.55 27.20 -6.04
N PRO A 30 -10.23 27.17 -7.20
CA PRO A 30 -11.38 26.29 -7.41
C PRO A 30 -11.04 24.80 -7.40
N ASN A 31 -9.90 24.43 -8.00
CA ASN A 31 -9.45 23.04 -8.16
C ASN A 31 -8.29 22.68 -7.22
N ARG A 32 -8.14 23.44 -6.14
CA ARG A 32 -7.00 23.42 -5.20
C ARG A 32 -6.61 22.06 -4.60
N TRP A 33 -7.45 21.03 -4.68
CA TRP A 33 -7.12 19.68 -4.19
C TRP A 33 -6.89 18.66 -5.31
N SER A 34 -7.01 19.05 -6.58
CA SER A 34 -6.92 18.13 -7.70
C SER A 34 -5.53 17.49 -7.83
N ALA A 35 -4.44 18.21 -7.50
CA ALA A 35 -3.10 17.62 -7.43
C ALA A 35 -3.00 16.51 -6.37
N TYR A 36 -3.65 16.70 -5.20
CA TYR A 36 -3.70 15.67 -4.16
C TYR A 36 -4.58 14.48 -4.58
N ASP A 37 -5.73 14.74 -5.21
CA ASP A 37 -6.66 13.71 -5.67
C ASP A 37 -6.10 12.86 -6.80
N ASN A 38 -5.28 13.46 -7.65
CA ASN A 38 -4.62 12.80 -8.77
C ASN A 38 -3.25 12.23 -8.38
N CYS A 39 -2.89 12.25 -7.09
CA CYS A 39 -1.75 11.48 -6.62
C CYS A 39 -2.15 10.04 -6.29
N ASP A 40 -1.23 9.10 -6.51
CA ASP A 40 -1.34 7.76 -5.93
C ASP A 40 -1.18 7.79 -4.40
N TRP A 41 -1.29 6.62 -3.76
CA TRP A 41 -1.20 6.49 -2.31
C TRP A 41 0.11 7.08 -1.75
N ALA A 42 1.21 6.96 -2.50
CA ALA A 42 2.55 7.45 -2.16
C ALA A 42 2.82 8.89 -2.65
N GLY A 43 1.81 9.62 -3.14
CA GLY A 43 1.98 11.02 -3.54
C GLY A 43 2.63 11.24 -4.90
N TRP A 44 2.59 10.26 -5.81
CA TRP A 44 3.03 10.43 -7.20
C TRP A 44 1.87 10.86 -8.09
N LEU A 45 2.09 11.90 -8.89
CA LEU A 45 1.06 12.45 -9.76
C LEU A 45 0.74 11.44 -10.88
N LEU A 46 -0.55 11.11 -11.06
CA LEU A 46 -1.06 10.18 -12.07
C LEU A 46 -1.78 10.88 -13.23
N ALA A 47 -2.15 12.14 -13.04
CA ALA A 47 -2.88 12.97 -13.99
C ALA A 47 -2.62 14.46 -13.70
N PRO A 48 -2.92 15.40 -14.63
CA PRO A 48 -2.75 16.82 -14.38
C PRO A 48 -3.42 17.26 -13.07
N GLY A 49 -2.83 18.20 -12.36
CA GLY A 49 -3.33 18.61 -11.05
C GLY A 49 -2.98 20.04 -10.70
N GLU A 50 -3.85 20.65 -9.93
CA GLU A 50 -3.72 22.02 -9.45
C GLU A 50 -3.78 22.08 -7.93
N THR A 51 -3.16 23.10 -7.36
CA THR A 51 -3.10 23.30 -5.92
C THR A 51 -3.13 24.78 -5.53
N ASP A 52 -3.54 25.10 -4.31
CA ASP A 52 -3.23 26.41 -3.71
C ASP A 52 -2.17 26.24 -2.61
N CYS A 53 -1.67 27.34 -2.04
CA CYS A 53 -0.61 27.29 -1.03
C CYS A 53 -1.00 26.40 0.16
N SER A 54 -2.26 26.47 0.58
CA SER A 54 -2.76 25.74 1.74
C SER A 54 -3.05 24.28 1.45
N ALA A 55 -3.56 23.92 0.28
CA ALA A 55 -3.74 22.52 -0.13
C ALA A 55 -2.41 21.84 -0.49
N LEU A 56 -1.44 22.56 -1.05
CA LEU A 56 -0.08 22.03 -1.26
C LEU A 56 0.52 21.61 0.09
N SER A 57 0.44 22.51 1.07
CA SER A 57 1.00 22.30 2.41
C SER A 57 0.25 21.19 3.17
N GLY A 58 -1.09 21.28 3.25
CA GLY A 58 -1.93 20.32 3.96
C GLY A 58 -1.95 18.94 3.30
N GLY A 59 -2.05 18.89 1.96
CA GLY A 59 -2.00 17.65 1.18
C GLY A 59 -0.66 16.93 1.29
N SER A 60 0.45 17.68 1.30
CA SER A 60 1.79 17.10 1.52
C SER A 60 1.91 16.45 2.90
N TYR A 61 1.37 17.08 3.94
CA TYR A 61 1.30 16.49 5.26
C TYR A 61 0.29 15.33 5.35
N ASN A 62 -0.81 15.34 4.59
CA ASN A 62 -1.72 14.20 4.52
C ASN A 62 -1.03 12.96 3.95
N HIS A 63 -0.25 13.10 2.87
CA HIS A 63 0.59 11.99 2.37
C HIS A 63 1.63 11.58 3.43
N ALA A 64 2.30 12.52 4.08
CA ALA A 64 3.28 12.19 5.11
C ALA A 64 2.66 11.45 6.32
N PHE A 65 1.50 11.86 6.80
CA PHE A 65 0.79 11.15 7.87
C PHE A 65 0.39 9.75 7.43
N HIS A 66 -0.08 9.59 6.19
CA HIS A 66 -0.41 8.29 5.64
C HIS A 66 0.83 7.37 5.57
N GLU A 67 1.92 7.88 5.01
CA GLU A 67 3.10 7.09 4.63
C GLU A 67 4.03 6.80 5.81
N VAL A 68 4.14 7.74 6.73
CA VAL A 68 5.15 7.67 7.81
C VAL A 68 4.55 7.21 9.13
N LEU A 69 3.31 7.60 9.43
CA LEU A 69 2.69 7.28 10.72
C LEU A 69 1.83 6.02 10.61
N ALA A 70 1.92 5.17 11.63
CA ALA A 70 0.97 4.10 11.85
C ALA A 70 -0.43 4.68 12.07
N GLU A 71 -1.48 3.99 11.59
CA GLU A 71 -2.86 4.48 11.59
C GLU A 71 -3.34 5.00 12.96
N ALA A 72 -2.99 4.31 14.05
CA ALA A 72 -3.36 4.71 15.42
C ALA A 72 -2.65 5.99 15.94
N ALA A 73 -1.56 6.40 15.28
CA ALA A 73 -0.80 7.61 15.59
C ALA A 73 -1.04 8.74 14.58
N ARG A 74 -1.84 8.49 13.53
CA ARG A 74 -2.17 9.50 12.53
C ARG A 74 -3.11 10.53 13.16
N PRO A 75 -2.78 11.83 13.09
CA PRO A 75 -3.77 12.85 13.36
C PRO A 75 -4.86 12.80 12.27
N GLU A 76 -5.99 13.45 12.52
CA GLU A 76 -6.99 13.65 11.46
C GLU A 76 -6.33 14.33 10.26
N MET A 77 -6.66 13.90 9.04
CA MET A 77 -6.13 14.55 7.84
C MET A 77 -6.56 16.02 7.79
N PHE A 78 -5.75 16.87 7.20
CA PHE A 78 -6.13 18.26 6.93
C PHE A 78 -7.40 18.27 6.07
N PRO A 79 -8.42 19.05 6.46
CA PRO A 79 -9.71 19.02 5.80
C PRO A 79 -9.65 19.76 4.45
N ARG A 80 -10.56 19.42 3.54
CA ARG A 80 -10.68 20.14 2.25
C ARG A 80 -10.99 21.63 2.42
N SER A 81 -11.61 22.00 3.55
CA SER A 81 -11.89 23.39 3.93
C SER A 81 -10.68 24.15 4.47
N LEU A 82 -9.51 23.51 4.61
CA LEU A 82 -8.28 24.17 5.08
C LEU A 82 -7.98 25.38 4.21
N TRP A 83 -7.65 26.52 4.79
CA TRP A 83 -7.14 27.69 4.07
C TRP A 83 -6.13 28.41 4.96
N THR A 84 -5.41 29.41 4.42
CA THR A 84 -4.28 30.03 5.15
C THR A 84 -4.65 30.58 6.53
N GLY A 85 -5.85 31.16 6.70
CA GLY A 85 -6.32 31.67 7.98
C GLY A 85 -6.84 30.60 8.96
N SER A 86 -7.09 29.36 8.51
CA SER A 86 -7.37 28.24 9.43
C SER A 86 -6.12 27.41 9.74
N MET A 87 -5.05 27.57 8.95
CA MET A 87 -3.86 26.71 8.99
C MET A 87 -3.26 26.57 10.39
N LYS A 88 -3.06 27.67 11.13
CA LYS A 88 -2.51 27.60 12.49
C LYS A 88 -3.36 26.76 13.43
N ALA A 89 -4.69 26.99 13.46
CA ALA A 89 -5.58 26.20 14.30
C ALA A 89 -5.56 24.72 13.92
N GLU A 90 -5.61 24.42 12.62
CA GLU A 90 -5.61 23.05 12.10
C GLU A 90 -4.28 22.33 12.40
N CYS A 91 -3.14 23.00 12.25
CA CYS A 91 -1.81 22.48 12.58
C CYS A 91 -1.66 22.19 14.07
N LEU A 92 -2.08 23.11 14.95
CA LEU A 92 -1.96 22.91 16.41
C LEU A 92 -2.72 21.66 16.89
N THR A 93 -3.86 21.35 16.29
CA THR A 93 -4.61 20.11 16.60
C THR A 93 -3.96 18.84 16.07
N ARG A 94 -2.96 18.96 15.18
CA ARG A 94 -2.29 17.86 14.48
C ARG A 94 -0.84 17.69 14.90
N GLY A 95 -0.46 18.19 16.08
CA GLY A 95 0.89 17.99 16.62
C GLY A 95 1.95 18.94 16.05
N PHE A 96 1.53 20.12 15.59
CA PHE A 96 2.45 21.21 15.33
C PHE A 96 2.55 22.14 16.54
N GLU A 97 3.69 22.78 16.67
CA GLU A 97 3.94 23.86 17.61
C GLU A 97 4.21 25.15 16.84
N ASP A 98 3.70 26.27 17.37
CA ASP A 98 4.07 27.59 16.88
C ASP A 98 5.41 28.01 17.49
N ILE A 99 6.45 28.02 16.64
CA ILE A 99 7.79 28.48 17.01
C ILE A 99 8.03 29.93 16.59
N GLY A 100 6.97 30.64 16.17
CA GLY A 100 6.98 32.03 15.74
C GLY A 100 7.43 33.02 16.81
N ASP A 101 7.16 32.74 18.09
CA ASP A 101 7.57 33.62 19.20
C ASP A 101 9.10 33.58 19.46
N SER A 102 9.83 32.66 18.80
CA SER A 102 11.29 32.54 18.93
C SER A 102 12.08 33.41 17.94
N TRP A 103 11.43 34.26 17.15
CA TRP A 103 12.08 35.01 16.08
C TRP A 103 13.10 36.02 16.59
N THR A 104 14.36 35.82 16.21
CA THR A 104 15.42 36.82 16.38
C THR A 104 15.81 37.34 15.00
N GLY A 105 15.34 38.53 14.64
CA GLY A 105 15.52 39.06 13.29
C GLY A 105 14.52 38.46 12.29
N ASN A 106 15.00 37.95 11.15
CA ASN A 106 14.17 37.38 10.09
C ASN A 106 14.09 35.85 10.15
N ALA A 107 14.40 35.17 11.27
CA ALA A 107 14.27 33.72 11.38
C ALA A 107 14.04 33.32 12.85
N PRO A 108 13.48 32.13 13.12
CA PRO A 108 13.47 31.54 14.46
C PRO A 108 14.88 31.47 15.05
N GLY A 109 15.05 31.76 16.35
CA GLY A 109 16.37 31.73 17.02
C GLY A 109 17.04 30.35 17.00
N SER A 110 16.25 29.28 16.89
CA SER A 110 16.73 27.90 16.69
C SER A 110 17.08 27.57 15.23
N GLY A 111 16.79 28.46 14.29
CA GLY A 111 16.73 28.15 12.86
C GLY A 111 15.46 27.37 12.48
N PHE A 112 15.22 27.29 11.18
CA PHE A 112 14.21 26.43 10.55
C PHE A 112 14.62 24.96 10.60
N ASP A 113 13.63 24.07 10.48
CA ASP A 113 13.78 22.63 10.23
C ASP A 113 13.07 22.24 8.92
N VAL A 114 13.45 21.10 8.34
CA VAL A 114 12.77 20.53 7.17
C VAL A 114 11.29 20.28 7.52
N GLY A 115 10.39 20.76 6.67
CA GLY A 115 8.95 20.63 6.82
C GLY A 115 8.28 21.75 7.63
N ASP A 116 9.04 22.70 8.21
CA ASP A 116 8.46 23.88 8.84
C ASP A 116 7.53 24.63 7.87
N LEU A 117 6.38 25.06 8.36
CA LEU A 117 5.43 25.87 7.59
C LEU A 117 5.61 27.34 7.95
N LEU A 118 5.96 28.18 6.97
CA LEU A 118 6.01 29.63 7.13
C LEU A 118 4.69 30.24 6.68
N LEU A 119 4.03 30.97 7.58
CA LEU A 119 2.73 31.57 7.34
C LEU A 119 2.82 33.10 7.33
N LEU A 120 2.06 33.69 6.42
CA LEU A 120 1.59 35.07 6.48
C LEU A 120 0.09 35.02 6.76
N GLU A 121 -0.33 35.43 7.96
CA GLU A 121 -1.74 35.34 8.37
C GLU A 121 -2.50 36.67 8.21
N PRO A 122 -3.70 36.64 7.58
CA PRO A 122 -4.12 35.70 6.55
C PRO A 122 -3.39 36.05 5.23
N GLY A 123 -3.07 35.05 4.41
CA GLY A 123 -2.42 35.36 3.13
C GLY A 123 -1.75 34.19 2.45
N HIS A 124 -0.71 33.61 3.06
CA HIS A 124 0.16 32.68 2.35
C HIS A 124 0.80 31.65 3.27
N VAL A 125 1.17 30.50 2.70
CA VAL A 125 1.95 29.48 3.39
C VAL A 125 2.97 28.86 2.44
N ALA A 126 4.18 28.61 2.96
CA ALA A 126 5.24 27.90 2.26
C ALA A 126 5.85 26.82 3.16
N VAL A 127 6.39 25.76 2.55
CA VAL A 127 7.03 24.62 3.26
C VAL A 127 8.54 24.73 3.15
N CYS A 128 9.26 24.65 4.27
CA CYS A 128 10.72 24.52 4.29
C CYS A 128 11.14 23.17 3.71
N VAL A 129 11.95 23.19 2.65
CA VAL A 129 12.43 21.98 1.96
C VAL A 129 13.95 22.00 1.79
N ARG A 130 14.50 20.85 1.43
CA ARG A 130 15.93 20.72 1.08
C ARG A 130 16.19 21.31 -0.32
N ASP A 131 17.35 21.93 -0.48
CA ASP A 131 17.82 22.55 -1.73
C ASP A 131 17.74 21.58 -2.90
N THR A 132 18.32 20.41 -2.65
CA THR A 132 18.21 19.23 -3.47
C THR A 132 17.84 18.06 -2.55
N PRO A 133 17.18 17.02 -3.06
CA PRO A 133 16.67 15.98 -2.17
C PRO A 133 17.72 14.95 -1.77
N GLY A 134 17.64 14.55 -0.49
CA GLY A 134 18.76 14.04 0.30
C GLY A 134 19.90 15.05 0.51
N GLY A 135 19.80 16.27 -0.02
CA GLY A 135 20.83 17.29 -0.01
C GLY A 135 20.84 18.15 1.26
N ARG A 136 21.71 19.16 1.25
CA ARG A 136 21.90 20.10 2.36
C ARG A 136 20.58 20.81 2.67
N PHE A 137 20.30 20.96 3.95
CA PHE A 137 19.30 21.89 4.47
C PHE A 137 20.04 23.00 5.19
N ASP A 138 19.71 24.25 4.90
CA ASP A 138 20.25 25.41 5.59
C ASP A 138 19.23 25.93 6.61
N PRO A 139 19.44 25.75 7.92
CA PRO A 139 18.51 26.21 8.95
C PRO A 139 18.31 27.73 8.99
N GLN A 140 19.15 28.51 8.31
CA GLN A 140 19.05 29.97 8.28
C GLN A 140 18.56 30.50 6.94
N ASP A 141 18.68 29.71 5.87
CA ASP A 141 18.29 30.11 4.52
C ASP A 141 17.75 28.91 3.71
N PRO A 142 16.66 28.25 4.19
CA PRO A 142 16.15 27.05 3.56
C PRO A 142 15.58 27.35 2.16
N MET A 143 15.40 26.30 1.37
CA MET A 143 14.54 26.40 0.19
C MET A 143 13.08 26.36 0.63
N LEU A 144 12.21 27.12 -0.01
CA LEU A 144 10.77 27.11 0.23
C LEU A 144 10.05 26.49 -0.96
N ALA A 145 9.20 25.50 -0.71
CA ALA A 145 8.21 25.02 -1.66
C ALA A 145 6.88 25.74 -1.45
N GLU A 146 6.37 26.36 -2.50
CA GLU A 146 5.14 27.15 -2.42
C GLU A 146 4.31 27.09 -3.69
N ALA A 147 3.01 27.38 -3.53
CA ALA A 147 2.11 27.75 -4.60
C ALA A 147 1.73 29.22 -4.42
N TRP A 148 2.09 30.11 -5.34
CA TRP A 148 2.07 31.56 -5.12
C TRP A 148 0.79 32.22 -5.65
N ILE A 149 0.82 32.71 -6.89
CA ILE A 149 -0.26 33.36 -7.65
C ILE A 149 0.11 33.17 -9.13
N ASP A 150 -0.90 33.04 -10.00
CA ASP A 150 -0.68 32.95 -11.44
C ASP A 150 0.14 34.14 -12.00
N ARG A 151 0.67 33.99 -13.23
CA ARG A 151 1.52 35.01 -13.87
C ARG A 151 0.80 36.35 -14.11
N VAL A 152 -0.53 36.38 -14.04
CA VAL A 152 -1.37 37.58 -14.26
C VAL A 152 -1.62 38.34 -12.95
N GLY A 153 -1.23 37.75 -11.80
CA GLY A 153 -1.45 38.34 -10.49
C GLY A 153 -2.87 38.12 -9.96
N ASP A 154 -3.60 37.14 -10.51
CA ASP A 154 -4.92 36.76 -10.03
C ASP A 154 -4.83 35.71 -8.93
N ILE A 155 -5.25 36.09 -7.74
CA ILE A 155 -5.31 35.23 -6.55
C ILE A 155 -6.27 34.05 -6.71
N MET A 156 -7.15 34.07 -7.71
CA MET A 156 -8.12 33.02 -7.96
C MET A 156 -7.55 31.87 -8.82
N GLY A 157 -6.54 32.15 -9.65
CA GLY A 157 -6.08 31.24 -10.71
C GLY A 157 -7.12 31.05 -11.82
N ALA A 158 -6.68 30.68 -13.02
CA ALA A 158 -7.60 30.36 -14.11
C ALA A 158 -8.14 28.93 -13.91
N ALA A 159 -9.45 28.76 -13.77
CA ALA A 159 -10.07 27.43 -13.87
C ALA A 159 -10.02 26.97 -15.34
N GLY A 160 -9.07 26.12 -15.69
CA GLY A 160 -8.86 25.57 -17.02
C GLY A 160 -8.44 24.10 -16.95
N ASP A 161 -9.08 23.26 -17.75
CA ASP A 161 -9.02 21.79 -17.67
C ASP A 161 -7.73 21.15 -18.24
N ASP A 162 -6.64 21.88 -18.57
CA ASP A 162 -5.93 21.49 -19.80
C ASP A 162 -4.40 21.48 -19.87
N GLY A 163 -3.60 21.77 -18.85
CA GLY A 163 -2.15 21.83 -19.09
C GLY A 163 -1.85 22.80 -20.24
N SER A 164 -2.46 23.98 -20.16
CA SER A 164 -2.41 24.95 -21.23
C SER A 164 -0.95 25.41 -21.44
N PRO A 165 -0.55 25.78 -22.67
CA PRO A 165 0.74 26.43 -22.90
C PRO A 165 0.92 27.77 -22.16
N ALA A 166 -0.13 28.28 -21.48
CA ALA A 166 -0.07 29.46 -20.62
C ALA A 166 0.33 29.13 -19.17
N ASP A 167 0.18 27.88 -18.73
CA ASP A 167 0.47 27.42 -17.35
C ASP A 167 1.89 26.83 -17.22
N ASP A 168 2.61 26.76 -18.33
CA ASP A 168 3.96 26.23 -18.49
C ASP A 168 5.04 27.24 -18.03
N THR A 169 4.83 27.93 -16.91
CA THR A 169 5.60 29.17 -16.60
C THR A 169 6.24 29.24 -15.21
N GLU A 170 6.93 28.17 -14.79
CA GLU A 170 8.04 28.18 -13.79
C GLU A 170 7.80 28.92 -12.44
N GLY A 171 6.57 29.32 -12.09
CA GLY A 171 6.32 30.33 -11.05
C GLY A 171 5.05 30.18 -10.21
N GLU A 172 4.08 29.37 -10.64
CA GLU A 172 2.81 29.15 -9.93
C GLU A 172 2.98 28.22 -8.74
N THR A 173 3.54 27.03 -8.97
CA THR A 173 4.24 26.24 -7.96
C THR A 173 5.74 26.36 -8.20
N ARG A 174 6.51 26.65 -7.16
CA ARG A 174 7.95 26.89 -7.31
C ARG A 174 8.76 26.56 -6.08
N LEU A 175 10.08 26.52 -6.29
CA LEU A 175 11.06 26.55 -5.23
C LEU A 175 11.79 27.89 -5.23
N ILE A 176 11.89 28.52 -4.06
CA ILE A 176 12.57 29.80 -3.89
C ILE A 176 13.35 29.83 -2.59
N ARG A 177 14.56 30.39 -2.63
CA ARG A 177 15.40 30.55 -1.45
C ARG A 177 14.71 31.47 -0.44
N TYR A 178 14.75 31.12 0.84
CA TYR A 178 14.14 31.92 1.91
C TYR A 178 14.56 33.39 1.83
N SER A 179 15.86 33.68 1.67
CA SER A 179 16.41 35.03 1.55
C SER A 179 15.99 35.80 0.29
N ASP A 180 15.59 35.08 -0.76
CA ASP A 180 15.10 35.66 -2.02
C ASP A 180 13.59 35.91 -2.03
N HIS A 181 12.87 35.29 -1.09
CA HIS A 181 11.43 35.36 -1.04
C HIS A 181 10.92 36.79 -0.73
N PRO A 182 9.92 37.33 -1.46
CA PRO A 182 9.44 38.70 -1.27
C PRO A 182 8.97 39.01 0.15
N TYR A 183 8.27 38.06 0.79
CA TYR A 183 7.84 38.23 2.19
C TYR A 183 8.99 38.15 3.20
N THR A 184 10.08 37.47 2.87
CA THR A 184 11.28 37.49 3.71
C THR A 184 11.96 38.84 3.61
N ARG A 185 12.18 39.35 2.38
CA ARG A 185 12.80 40.66 2.14
C ARG A 185 11.98 41.81 2.75
N ALA A 186 10.66 41.65 2.82
CA ALA A 186 9.75 42.62 3.42
C ALA A 186 9.46 42.36 4.92
N ALA A 187 10.08 41.34 5.53
CA ALA A 187 9.85 40.92 6.93
C ALA A 187 8.35 40.78 7.26
N LYS A 188 7.62 40.03 6.43
CA LYS A 188 6.14 39.90 6.50
C LYS A 188 5.63 38.61 7.11
N TRP A 189 6.42 37.55 7.08
CA TRP A 189 6.06 36.29 7.73
C TRP A 189 5.66 36.53 9.19
N SER A 190 4.53 35.94 9.59
CA SER A 190 3.92 36.15 10.90
C SER A 190 4.06 34.96 11.83
N THR A 191 4.23 33.75 11.29
CA THR A 191 4.16 32.51 12.07
C THR A 191 5.02 31.43 11.42
N CYS A 192 5.63 30.58 12.24
CA CYS A 192 6.35 29.40 11.79
C CYS A 192 5.84 28.20 12.60
N LEU A 193 5.27 27.20 11.91
CA LEU A 193 4.70 26.01 12.53
C LEU A 193 5.62 24.82 12.29
N ARG A 194 6.05 24.18 13.37
CA ARG A 194 6.92 22.99 13.33
C ARG A 194 6.16 21.76 13.77
N TYR A 195 6.20 20.70 12.97
CA TYR A 195 5.62 19.42 13.37
C TYR A 195 6.52 18.74 14.43
N THR A 196 6.03 18.64 15.67
CA THR A 196 6.72 18.00 16.80
C THR A 196 6.13 16.63 17.16
N GLY A 197 4.97 16.29 16.59
CA GLY A 197 4.24 15.05 16.86
C GLY A 197 2.99 15.32 17.68
N ALA A 198 1.94 14.51 17.47
CA ALA A 198 0.71 14.63 18.26
C ALA A 198 0.98 14.28 19.74
N THR A 199 1.14 15.28 20.59
CA THR A 199 1.13 15.08 22.05
C THR A 199 -0.31 14.90 22.51
N ALA A 200 -0.59 13.83 23.25
CA ALA A 200 -1.90 13.59 23.85
C ALA A 200 -2.18 14.65 24.93
N SER A 201 -2.61 15.85 24.56
CA SER A 201 -3.05 16.91 25.47
C SER A 201 -3.79 18.02 24.70
N ALA A 202 -5.10 17.87 24.53
CA ALA A 202 -6.01 19.00 24.36
C ALA A 202 -7.12 18.93 25.43
N PRO A 203 -7.54 20.04 26.06
CA PRO A 203 -8.46 20.02 27.18
C PRO A 203 -9.88 19.66 26.72
N ALA A 204 -10.54 18.76 27.45
CA ALA A 204 -11.90 18.33 27.18
C ALA A 204 -12.91 19.48 27.28
N ALA A 205 -13.74 19.65 26.24
CA ALA A 205 -14.96 20.44 26.32
C ALA A 205 -16.03 19.67 27.15
N PRO A 206 -16.72 20.34 28.09
CA PRO A 206 -17.72 19.68 28.92
C PRO A 206 -19.05 19.54 28.17
N GLY A 207 -19.58 18.32 28.12
CA GLY A 207 -20.99 18.09 27.79
C GLY A 207 -21.24 17.56 26.39
N ALA A 208 -20.73 16.37 26.09
CA ALA A 208 -21.42 15.45 25.19
C ALA A 208 -21.60 14.14 25.95
N SER A 209 -22.86 13.78 26.19
CA SER A 209 -23.22 12.51 26.83
C SER A 209 -22.55 11.36 26.09
N GLN A 210 -21.98 10.43 26.86
CA GLN A 210 -21.37 9.23 26.32
C GLN A 210 -22.39 8.48 25.46
N VAL A 211 -22.20 8.55 24.15
CA VAL A 211 -22.63 7.49 23.26
C VAL A 211 -21.48 6.50 23.29
N GLU A 212 -21.72 5.32 23.87
CA GLU A 212 -20.80 4.19 23.85
C GLU A 212 -20.32 3.96 22.39
N PRO A 213 -19.00 3.83 22.15
CA PRO A 213 -18.46 3.64 20.81
C PRO A 213 -18.93 2.30 20.25
N ALA A 214 -19.68 2.34 19.14
CA ALA A 214 -20.01 1.14 18.39
C ALA A 214 -18.73 0.56 17.76
N ALA A 215 -18.16 -0.43 18.46
CA ALA A 215 -17.16 -1.44 18.10
C ALA A 215 -16.21 -1.13 16.91
N LEU A 216 -14.96 -0.78 17.26
CA LEU A 216 -13.77 -0.82 16.37
C LEU A 216 -13.30 -2.26 16.05
N LEU A 217 -13.93 -3.28 16.63
CA LEU A 217 -13.56 -4.68 16.53
C LEU A 217 -14.69 -5.47 15.87
N THR A 218 -14.37 -6.14 14.77
CA THR A 218 -15.26 -7.08 14.09
C THR A 218 -15.06 -8.45 14.69
N TRP A 219 -16.10 -9.02 15.28
CA TRP A 219 -16.07 -10.40 15.76
C TRP A 219 -16.47 -11.37 14.65
N GLY A 220 -15.76 -12.48 14.53
CA GLY A 220 -16.06 -13.49 13.53
C GLY A 220 -15.47 -14.85 13.86
N VAL A 221 -15.66 -15.77 12.93
CA VAL A 221 -15.16 -17.14 13.03
C VAL A 221 -14.42 -17.50 11.75
N ASP A 222 -13.58 -18.52 11.80
CA ASP A 222 -13.10 -19.18 10.60
C ASP A 222 -13.54 -20.64 10.59
N ILE A 223 -13.82 -21.16 9.39
CA ILE A 223 -14.45 -22.46 9.21
C ILE A 223 -13.92 -23.18 7.98
N SER A 224 -14.16 -24.48 7.95
CA SER A 224 -13.86 -25.39 6.84
C SER A 224 -14.95 -26.46 6.77
N MET A 225 -14.76 -27.49 5.94
CA MET A 225 -15.60 -28.68 5.91
C MET A 225 -15.76 -29.42 7.25
N HIS A 226 -14.99 -29.06 8.28
CA HIS A 226 -15.14 -29.60 9.63
C HIS A 226 -16.37 -29.04 10.38
N GLN A 227 -16.92 -27.92 9.93
CA GLN A 227 -18.12 -27.32 10.50
C GLN A 227 -19.32 -27.54 9.57
N ALA A 228 -20.50 -27.82 10.14
CA ALA A 228 -21.71 -27.92 9.33
C ALA A 228 -22.05 -26.56 8.69
N VAL A 229 -22.66 -26.58 7.49
CA VAL A 229 -23.24 -25.37 6.89
C VAL A 229 -24.28 -24.79 7.85
N GLY A 230 -24.11 -23.52 8.23
CA GLY A 230 -24.93 -22.85 9.26
C GLY A 230 -24.39 -22.94 10.69
N ALA A 231 -23.18 -23.48 10.89
CA ALA A 231 -22.51 -23.46 12.20
C ALA A 231 -21.93 -22.09 12.58
N VAL A 232 -21.92 -21.13 11.65
CA VAL A 232 -21.51 -19.74 11.92
C VAL A 232 -22.51 -19.12 12.89
N PRO A 233 -22.08 -18.61 14.06
CA PRO A 233 -22.98 -17.98 15.02
C PRO A 233 -23.68 -16.74 14.44
N ASP A 234 -24.93 -16.50 14.83
CA ASP A 234 -25.72 -15.36 14.32
C ASP A 234 -25.02 -14.04 14.60
N GLU A 235 -24.39 -13.91 15.77
CA GLU A 235 -23.64 -12.74 16.21
C GLU A 235 -22.31 -12.53 15.45
N ALA A 236 -21.87 -13.49 14.63
CA ALA A 236 -20.67 -13.34 13.80
C ALA A 236 -20.90 -12.27 12.73
N GLN A 237 -20.05 -11.25 12.74
CA GLN A 237 -20.08 -10.18 11.76
C GLN A 237 -19.31 -10.57 10.49
N CYS A 238 -18.30 -11.44 10.62
CA CYS A 238 -17.54 -11.98 9.51
C CYS A 238 -17.26 -13.48 9.63
N VAL A 239 -16.89 -14.08 8.50
CA VAL A 239 -16.42 -15.47 8.41
C VAL A 239 -15.27 -15.59 7.40
N ILE A 240 -14.19 -16.28 7.77
CA ILE A 240 -13.10 -16.65 6.86
C ILE A 240 -13.21 -18.16 6.57
N ILE A 241 -13.29 -18.55 5.30
CA ILE A 241 -13.68 -19.91 4.89
C ILE A 241 -12.52 -20.59 4.19
N LYS A 242 -12.19 -21.83 4.58
CA LYS A 242 -11.22 -22.64 3.83
C LYS A 242 -11.72 -22.85 2.41
N ALA A 243 -10.94 -22.47 1.40
CA ALA A 243 -11.28 -22.73 0.01
C ALA A 243 -10.43 -23.85 -0.60
N THR A 244 -9.12 -23.82 -0.32
CA THR A 244 -8.15 -24.70 -0.98
C THR A 244 -7.05 -25.16 -0.03
N GLU A 245 -6.38 -26.25 -0.38
CA GLU A 245 -5.18 -26.75 0.31
C GLU A 245 -4.20 -27.30 -0.72
N GLY A 246 -2.93 -26.88 -0.65
CA GLY A 246 -1.93 -27.35 -1.60
C GLY A 246 -2.28 -27.10 -3.08
N ALA A 247 -1.63 -27.82 -3.99
CA ALA A 247 -1.99 -27.82 -5.40
C ALA A 247 -3.03 -28.91 -5.69
N GLY A 248 -4.31 -28.53 -5.78
CA GLY A 248 -5.37 -29.40 -6.32
C GLY A 248 -6.46 -29.84 -5.35
N TYR A 249 -6.40 -29.52 -4.05
CA TYR A 249 -7.52 -29.77 -3.13
C TYR A 249 -8.40 -28.53 -3.01
N GLU A 250 -9.72 -28.76 -3.05
CA GLU A 250 -10.77 -27.78 -2.83
C GLU A 250 -11.63 -28.24 -1.65
N ASP A 251 -11.93 -27.35 -0.71
CA ASP A 251 -12.79 -27.68 0.43
C ASP A 251 -14.23 -27.93 -0.06
N PRO A 252 -14.81 -29.12 0.14
CA PRO A 252 -16.09 -29.47 -0.47
C PRO A 252 -17.27 -28.62 0.04
N GLN A 253 -17.12 -27.88 1.14
CA GLN A 253 -18.17 -27.07 1.75
C GLN A 253 -18.00 -25.57 1.53
N TRP A 254 -16.87 -25.10 0.97
CA TRP A 254 -16.56 -23.67 0.91
C TRP A 254 -17.65 -22.84 0.23
N ARG A 255 -18.21 -23.32 -0.91
CA ARG A 255 -19.28 -22.62 -1.63
C ARG A 255 -20.57 -22.54 -0.81
N ALA A 256 -20.93 -23.62 -0.13
CA ALA A 256 -22.14 -23.67 0.70
C ALA A 256 -22.00 -22.75 1.93
N HIS A 257 -20.81 -22.69 2.53
CA HIS A 257 -20.49 -21.73 3.58
C HIS A 257 -20.54 -20.28 3.09
N ALA A 258 -19.93 -20.00 1.94
CA ALA A 258 -19.89 -18.65 1.38
C ALA A 258 -21.30 -18.14 1.03
N GLN A 259 -22.11 -18.98 0.38
CA GLN A 259 -23.49 -18.63 0.06
C GLN A 259 -24.31 -18.35 1.32
N LYS A 260 -24.22 -19.23 2.33
CA LYS A 260 -24.95 -19.08 3.60
C LYS A 260 -24.55 -17.79 4.32
N ALA A 261 -23.25 -17.50 4.40
CA ALA A 261 -22.74 -16.29 5.02
C ALA A 261 -23.17 -15.03 4.26
N TRP A 262 -23.18 -15.08 2.92
CA TRP A 262 -23.62 -14.00 2.06
C TRP A 262 -25.10 -13.68 2.28
N ASP A 263 -25.95 -14.70 2.30
CA ASP A 263 -27.39 -14.56 2.53
C ASP A 263 -27.70 -13.96 3.92
N GLU A 264 -26.81 -14.16 4.89
CA GLU A 264 -26.88 -13.61 6.24
C GLU A 264 -26.24 -12.22 6.37
N GLY A 265 -25.75 -11.64 5.27
CA GLY A 265 -25.12 -10.33 5.24
C GLY A 265 -23.78 -10.28 5.99
N LYS A 266 -23.12 -11.43 6.16
CA LYS A 266 -21.81 -11.52 6.80
C LYS A 266 -20.71 -11.12 5.83
N LEU A 267 -19.67 -10.54 6.41
CA LEU A 267 -18.44 -10.20 5.74
C LEU A 267 -17.63 -11.49 5.46
N ILE A 268 -17.22 -11.75 4.20
CA ILE A 268 -16.60 -13.04 3.78
C ILE A 268 -15.11 -12.91 3.42
N GLY A 269 -14.32 -13.88 3.88
CA GLY A 269 -12.94 -14.11 3.44
C GLY A 269 -12.72 -15.57 3.05
N PHE A 270 -11.65 -15.82 2.31
CA PHE A 270 -11.20 -17.17 1.96
C PHE A 270 -9.75 -17.39 2.36
N TYR A 271 -9.42 -18.59 2.82
CA TYR A 271 -8.05 -18.98 3.08
C TYR A 271 -7.60 -20.22 2.29
N HIS A 272 -6.30 -20.24 2.00
CA HIS A 272 -5.58 -21.34 1.40
C HIS A 272 -4.63 -21.96 2.43
N PHE A 273 -4.79 -23.24 2.72
CA PHE A 273 -3.90 -23.99 3.60
C PHE A 273 -2.63 -24.43 2.84
N ALA A 274 -1.49 -23.81 3.17
CA ALA A 274 -0.23 -24.01 2.45
C ALA A 274 0.33 -25.43 2.65
N ARG A 275 0.82 -26.05 1.57
CA ARG A 275 1.47 -27.38 1.60
C ARG A 275 2.87 -27.37 0.97
N PRO A 276 3.80 -26.49 1.41
CA PRO A 276 5.18 -26.50 0.92
C PRO A 276 5.89 -27.84 1.21
N ASP A 277 5.43 -28.61 2.19
CA ASP A 277 5.89 -29.96 2.51
C ASP A 277 5.67 -30.97 1.36
N LEU A 278 4.72 -30.71 0.47
CA LEU A 278 4.43 -31.57 -0.69
C LEU A 278 5.33 -31.27 -1.90
N GLY A 279 6.22 -30.27 -1.81
CA GLY A 279 7.11 -29.89 -2.89
C GLY A 279 6.46 -29.05 -3.98
N ASN A 280 5.23 -28.57 -3.77
CA ASN A 280 4.58 -27.63 -4.66
C ASN A 280 5.27 -26.26 -4.57
N SER A 281 5.33 -25.55 -5.70
CA SER A 281 5.74 -24.14 -5.70
C SER A 281 4.66 -23.25 -5.11
N ALA A 282 5.10 -22.08 -4.61
CA ALA A 282 4.21 -21.07 -4.06
C ALA A 282 3.23 -20.53 -5.12
N GLU A 283 3.72 -20.42 -6.35
CA GLU A 283 2.98 -19.96 -7.52
C GLU A 283 1.91 -20.96 -7.95
N GLU A 284 2.19 -22.28 -7.89
CA GLU A 284 1.21 -23.33 -8.17
C GLU A 284 0.06 -23.31 -7.16
N GLU A 285 0.38 -23.21 -5.87
CA GLU A 285 -0.63 -23.14 -4.81
C GLU A 285 -1.45 -21.84 -4.88
N ALA A 286 -0.81 -20.70 -5.16
CA ALA A 286 -1.49 -19.41 -5.32
C ALA A 286 -2.38 -19.37 -6.56
N ALA A 287 -1.92 -19.89 -7.70
CA ALA A 287 -2.70 -19.98 -8.92
C ALA A 287 -3.92 -20.90 -8.73
N TRP A 288 -3.74 -22.03 -8.03
CA TRP A 288 -4.84 -22.91 -7.67
C TRP A 288 -5.88 -22.19 -6.80
N PHE A 289 -5.44 -21.52 -5.73
CA PHE A 289 -6.30 -20.75 -4.86
C PHE A 289 -7.13 -19.70 -5.61
N LEU A 290 -6.47 -18.84 -6.40
CA LEU A 290 -7.12 -17.81 -7.20
C LEU A 290 -8.12 -18.40 -8.20
N SER A 291 -7.82 -19.56 -8.80
CA SER A 291 -8.72 -20.20 -9.77
C SER A 291 -10.03 -20.69 -9.13
N VAL A 292 -9.96 -21.18 -7.90
CA VAL A 292 -11.11 -21.70 -7.14
C VAL A 292 -11.99 -20.54 -6.65
N VAL A 293 -11.39 -19.48 -6.12
CA VAL A 293 -12.12 -18.32 -5.57
C VAL A 293 -12.34 -17.20 -6.57
N ARG A 294 -12.07 -17.42 -7.87
CA ARG A 294 -12.06 -16.39 -8.93
C ARG A 294 -13.27 -15.45 -8.91
N GLU A 295 -14.46 -15.98 -8.62
CA GLU A 295 -15.75 -15.26 -8.64
C GLU A 295 -15.92 -14.35 -7.42
N TRP A 296 -15.12 -14.57 -6.38
CA TRP A 296 -15.11 -13.84 -5.12
C TRP A 296 -13.95 -12.84 -5.02
N ILE A 297 -13.05 -12.81 -6.02
CA ILE A 297 -11.97 -11.83 -6.06
C ILE A 297 -12.56 -10.43 -6.11
N GLY A 298 -12.12 -9.59 -5.18
CA GLY A 298 -12.66 -8.24 -5.01
C GLY A 298 -13.98 -8.18 -4.25
N TYR A 299 -14.56 -9.30 -3.79
CA TYR A 299 -15.71 -9.36 -2.88
C TYR A 299 -15.37 -9.95 -1.50
N ALA A 300 -14.23 -10.64 -1.41
CA ALA A 300 -13.72 -11.27 -0.20
C ALA A 300 -12.26 -10.90 0.07
N VAL A 301 -11.84 -11.02 1.33
CA VAL A 301 -10.41 -11.00 1.70
C VAL A 301 -9.78 -12.36 1.41
N LEU A 302 -8.52 -12.36 0.96
CA LEU A 302 -7.79 -13.58 0.62
C LEU A 302 -6.66 -13.80 1.62
N VAL A 303 -6.48 -15.03 2.10
CA VAL A 303 -5.57 -15.34 3.20
C VAL A 303 -4.69 -16.54 2.85
N LEU A 304 -3.39 -16.43 3.11
CA LEU A 304 -2.47 -17.57 3.19
C LEU A 304 -2.48 -18.11 4.62
N ASP A 305 -2.87 -19.36 4.80
CA ASP A 305 -2.76 -20.09 6.06
C ASP A 305 -1.42 -20.85 6.08
N TRP A 306 -0.47 -20.34 6.89
CA TRP A 306 0.93 -20.75 6.95
C TRP A 306 1.25 -21.53 8.24
N GLU A 307 1.02 -22.84 8.20
CA GLU A 307 1.18 -23.73 9.36
C GLU A 307 1.95 -25.02 9.07
N ARG A 308 2.43 -25.21 7.83
CA ARG A 308 3.17 -26.42 7.44
C ARG A 308 4.64 -26.16 7.15
N GLU A 309 5.45 -27.14 7.53
CA GLU A 309 6.89 -27.11 7.33
C GLU A 309 7.27 -27.08 5.84
N PRO A 310 8.37 -26.42 5.44
CA PRO A 310 9.32 -25.70 6.29
C PRO A 310 8.85 -24.30 6.70
N LEU A 311 8.52 -24.09 7.98
CA LEU A 311 7.93 -22.85 8.50
C LEU A 311 8.85 -21.63 8.37
N GLY A 312 10.15 -21.89 8.22
CA GLY A 312 11.18 -20.89 7.96
C GLY A 312 11.33 -20.45 6.50
N ASP A 313 10.58 -21.03 5.57
CA ASP A 313 10.61 -20.62 4.16
C ASP A 313 9.76 -19.36 3.92
N VAL A 314 10.24 -18.25 4.49
CA VAL A 314 9.68 -16.91 4.30
C VAL A 314 9.58 -16.54 2.82
N GLY A 315 10.51 -17.04 1.99
CA GLY A 315 10.54 -16.79 0.56
C GLY A 315 9.36 -17.44 -0.17
N TRP A 316 9.01 -18.68 0.17
CA TRP A 316 7.83 -19.34 -0.36
C TRP A 316 6.56 -18.58 0.02
N ALA A 317 6.40 -18.25 1.30
CA ALA A 317 5.23 -17.49 1.77
C ALA A 317 5.10 -16.14 1.06
N ARG A 318 6.21 -15.42 0.87
CA ARG A 318 6.23 -14.16 0.11
C ARG A 318 5.79 -14.36 -1.34
N ARG A 319 6.33 -15.35 -2.05
CA ARG A 319 5.99 -15.60 -3.45
C ARG A 319 4.51 -15.97 -3.63
N PHE A 320 3.94 -16.72 -2.70
CA PHE A 320 2.50 -17.01 -2.68
C PHE A 320 1.70 -15.70 -2.55
N LEU A 321 2.02 -14.88 -1.54
CA LEU A 321 1.31 -13.63 -1.28
C LEU A 321 1.46 -12.62 -2.42
N ASP A 322 2.66 -12.50 -3.01
CA ASP A 322 2.92 -11.67 -4.19
C ASP A 322 2.08 -12.13 -5.39
N THR A 323 1.97 -13.44 -5.60
CA THR A 323 1.13 -14.02 -6.67
C THR A 323 -0.36 -13.71 -6.44
N VAL A 324 -0.85 -13.88 -5.21
CA VAL A 324 -2.25 -13.59 -4.86
C VAL A 324 -2.56 -12.09 -4.98
N TRP A 325 -1.65 -11.21 -4.56
CA TRP A 325 -1.81 -9.77 -4.77
C TRP A 325 -1.88 -9.46 -6.27
N HIS A 326 -0.96 -9.93 -7.10
CA HIS A 326 -1.03 -9.65 -8.54
C HIS A 326 -2.32 -10.14 -9.21
N GLY A 327 -2.97 -11.16 -8.66
CA GLY A 327 -4.27 -11.67 -9.12
C GLY A 327 -5.51 -11.02 -8.48
N SER A 328 -5.35 -10.07 -7.56
CA SER A 328 -6.45 -9.52 -6.76
C SER A 328 -6.35 -7.99 -6.59
N PRO A 329 -7.48 -7.26 -6.57
CA PRO A 329 -7.48 -5.83 -6.22
C PRO A 329 -7.28 -5.59 -4.72
N THR A 330 -7.35 -6.64 -3.89
CA THR A 330 -7.18 -6.58 -2.44
C THR A 330 -5.87 -7.25 -2.02
N ARG A 331 -5.18 -6.64 -1.06
CA ARG A 331 -3.96 -7.22 -0.50
C ARG A 331 -4.29 -8.47 0.33
N PRO A 332 -3.63 -9.61 0.07
CA PRO A 332 -3.85 -10.82 0.86
C PRO A 332 -3.27 -10.68 2.27
N TRP A 333 -3.79 -11.49 3.19
CA TRP A 333 -3.29 -11.58 4.56
C TRP A 333 -2.50 -12.88 4.72
N ILE A 334 -1.68 -12.94 5.77
CA ILE A 334 -1.07 -14.20 6.20
C ILE A 334 -1.55 -14.56 7.60
N TYR A 335 -1.91 -15.82 7.78
CA TYR A 335 -2.25 -16.42 9.05
C TYR A 335 -1.14 -17.37 9.51
N MET A 336 -0.75 -17.30 10.78
CA MET A 336 0.19 -18.22 11.41
C MET A 336 0.16 -18.09 12.94
N ASP A 337 0.72 -19.08 13.63
CA ASP A 337 0.88 -19.05 15.07
C ASP A 337 1.98 -18.07 15.55
N ARG A 338 1.90 -17.69 16.83
CA ARG A 338 2.82 -16.74 17.46
C ARG A 338 4.30 -17.17 17.42
N SER A 339 4.59 -18.46 17.56
CA SER A 339 5.95 -18.98 17.49
C SER A 339 6.51 -18.78 16.09
N THR A 340 5.74 -19.16 15.06
CA THR A 340 6.13 -18.97 13.66
C THR A 340 6.32 -17.49 13.32
N ALA A 341 5.37 -16.63 13.69
CA ALA A 341 5.43 -15.18 13.43
C ALA A 341 6.64 -14.47 14.06
N SER A 342 7.15 -15.00 15.17
CA SER A 342 8.33 -14.45 15.88
C SER A 342 9.64 -15.16 15.54
N GLY A 343 9.58 -16.39 15.02
CA GLY A 343 10.71 -17.31 14.88
C GLY A 343 11.62 -17.10 13.67
N HIS A 344 11.15 -16.45 12.61
CA HIS A 344 11.87 -16.33 11.32
C HIS A 344 12.04 -14.89 10.85
N ALA A 345 12.94 -14.63 9.90
CA ALA A 345 13.20 -13.28 9.36
C ALA A 345 12.07 -12.81 8.43
N TRP A 346 10.92 -12.49 9.03
CA TRP A 346 9.66 -12.16 8.36
C TRP A 346 9.58 -10.75 7.78
N GLU A 347 10.59 -9.89 8.01
CA GLU A 347 10.64 -8.52 7.49
C GLU A 347 10.30 -8.40 5.99
N PRO A 348 10.75 -9.32 5.10
CA PRO A 348 10.36 -9.31 3.69
C PRO A 348 8.87 -9.54 3.41
N VAL A 349 8.10 -10.04 4.37
CA VAL A 349 6.64 -10.28 4.25
C VAL A 349 5.87 -9.24 5.06
N SER A 350 6.29 -8.99 6.30
CA SER A 350 5.60 -8.12 7.24
C SER A 350 5.61 -6.63 6.85
N GLU A 351 6.56 -6.18 6.03
CA GLU A 351 6.57 -4.84 5.42
C GLU A 351 5.46 -4.63 4.37
N HIS A 352 4.83 -5.71 3.89
CA HIS A 352 3.93 -5.67 2.74
C HIS A 352 2.55 -6.28 3.01
N TYR A 353 2.48 -7.28 3.89
CA TYR A 353 1.29 -8.08 4.15
C TYR A 353 0.91 -8.09 5.63
N PRO A 354 -0.38 -7.90 5.95
CA PRO A 354 -0.85 -7.93 7.31
C PRO A 354 -0.98 -9.35 7.87
N LEU A 355 -0.87 -9.47 9.19
CA LEU A 355 -0.88 -10.72 9.94
C LEU A 355 -2.21 -10.94 10.66
N TRP A 356 -2.83 -12.09 10.44
CA TRP A 356 -3.84 -12.68 11.30
C TRP A 356 -3.14 -13.70 12.23
N LEU A 357 -3.06 -13.38 13.52
CA LEU A 357 -2.23 -14.14 14.45
C LEU A 357 -3.05 -15.16 15.24
N ALA A 358 -2.57 -16.40 15.31
CA ALA A 358 -3.12 -17.39 16.24
C ALA A 358 -2.49 -17.24 17.64
N THR A 359 -3.29 -16.86 18.63
CA THR A 359 -2.95 -16.84 20.06
C THR A 359 -4.11 -17.35 20.91
N PRO A 360 -4.28 -18.67 21.04
CA PRO A 360 -5.45 -19.29 21.67
C PRO A 360 -5.43 -19.27 23.21
N ASP A 361 -5.14 -18.13 23.81
CA ASP A 361 -5.08 -17.99 25.27
C ASP A 361 -6.47 -17.76 25.91
N GLY A 362 -7.53 -17.85 25.10
CA GLY A 362 -8.92 -17.65 25.51
C GLY A 362 -9.31 -16.18 25.66
N ARG A 363 -8.44 -15.23 25.26
CA ARG A 363 -8.71 -13.80 25.38
C ARG A 363 -8.97 -13.17 24.01
N ALA A 364 -10.22 -12.77 23.79
CA ALA A 364 -10.56 -11.89 22.68
C ALA A 364 -9.67 -10.63 22.73
N TRP A 365 -9.27 -10.13 21.55
CA TRP A 365 -8.41 -8.97 21.45
C TRP A 365 -9.03 -7.75 22.16
N ASP A 366 -8.35 -7.21 23.17
CA ASP A 366 -8.65 -5.88 23.75
C ASP A 366 -7.56 -4.86 23.37
N ASP A 367 -7.90 -3.57 23.32
CA ASP A 367 -6.96 -2.53 22.84
C ASP A 367 -5.70 -2.37 23.71
N ARG A 368 -5.66 -2.98 24.89
CA ARG A 368 -4.66 -2.77 25.95
C ARG A 368 -3.56 -3.82 25.96
N SER A 369 -3.78 -4.99 25.37
CA SER A 369 -2.77 -6.05 25.28
C SER A 369 -2.61 -6.55 23.86
N ARG A 370 -1.87 -5.81 23.02
CA ARG A 370 -1.51 -6.25 21.67
C ARG A 370 -0.49 -7.40 21.76
N PRO A 371 -0.82 -8.64 21.36
CA PRO A 371 0.21 -9.66 21.20
C PRO A 371 1.07 -9.25 19.99
N HIS A 372 2.22 -8.64 20.24
CA HIS A 372 3.14 -8.25 19.16
C HIS A 372 4.22 -9.34 18.99
N PRO A 373 4.20 -10.14 17.91
CA PRO A 373 5.20 -11.18 17.68
C PRO A 373 6.59 -10.62 17.32
N GLY A 374 6.69 -9.31 17.05
CA GLY A 374 7.94 -8.64 16.64
C GLY A 374 7.95 -8.38 15.14
N ARG A 375 9.11 -8.04 14.58
CA ARG A 375 9.39 -8.09 13.12
C ARG A 375 8.52 -7.23 12.20
N GLY A 376 7.95 -6.14 12.71
CA GLY A 376 7.24 -5.15 11.89
C GLY A 376 5.85 -5.56 11.42
N TRP A 377 5.27 -6.65 11.94
CA TRP A 377 3.94 -7.12 11.55
C TRP A 377 2.84 -6.07 11.79
N GLN A 378 2.06 -5.78 10.75
CA GLN A 378 0.75 -5.13 10.88
C GLN A 378 -0.28 -6.19 11.30
N LEU A 379 -0.64 -6.22 12.58
CA LEU A 379 -1.66 -7.14 13.10
C LEU A 379 -3.06 -6.69 12.67
N ILE A 380 -3.79 -7.56 11.97
CA ILE A 380 -5.16 -7.33 11.45
C ILE A 380 -6.23 -8.05 12.25
N GLY A 381 -5.84 -9.18 12.86
CA GLY A 381 -6.76 -10.06 13.54
C GLY A 381 -6.03 -10.99 14.49
N VAL A 382 -6.78 -11.48 15.48
CA VAL A 382 -6.33 -12.48 16.43
C VAL A 382 -7.37 -13.60 16.48
N GLN A 383 -6.92 -14.82 16.20
CA GLN A 383 -7.64 -16.04 16.54
C GLN A 383 -7.30 -16.40 17.99
N TYR A 384 -8.30 -16.40 18.86
CA TYR A 384 -8.08 -16.48 20.32
C TYR A 384 -8.66 -17.72 20.98
N SER A 385 -9.36 -18.57 20.23
CA SER A 385 -9.94 -19.81 20.71
C SER A 385 -10.19 -20.75 19.55
N TRP A 386 -10.03 -22.05 19.77
CA TRP A 386 -10.35 -23.13 18.83
C TRP A 386 -11.56 -23.96 19.25
N GLU A 387 -12.17 -23.67 20.41
CA GLU A 387 -13.26 -24.46 20.96
C GLU A 387 -14.52 -23.62 21.24
N PRO A 388 -15.71 -24.08 20.82
CA PRO A 388 -15.98 -25.24 19.96
C PRO A 388 -15.78 -24.96 18.45
N ILE A 389 -15.40 -23.74 18.10
CA ILE A 389 -15.17 -23.21 16.76
C ILE A 389 -14.06 -22.16 16.87
N ASP A 390 -13.30 -21.96 15.80
CA ASP A 390 -12.25 -20.96 15.78
C ASP A 390 -12.85 -19.54 15.85
N LYS A 391 -12.47 -18.79 16.90
CA LYS A 391 -13.03 -17.46 17.18
C LYS A 391 -11.98 -16.39 16.95
N ASN A 392 -12.42 -15.33 16.29
CA ASN A 392 -11.58 -14.25 15.84
C ASN A 392 -12.11 -12.89 16.26
N THR A 393 -11.17 -11.99 16.48
CA THR A 393 -11.41 -10.55 16.59
C THR A 393 -10.51 -9.86 15.58
N PHE A 394 -11.09 -9.03 14.72
CA PHE A 394 -10.38 -8.25 13.71
C PHE A 394 -10.50 -6.76 14.02
N TYR A 395 -9.39 -6.02 13.94
CA TYR A 395 -9.37 -4.58 14.14
C TYR A 395 -9.40 -3.92 12.77
N PHE A 396 -10.57 -3.60 12.23
CA PHE A 396 -10.65 -2.88 10.96
C PHE A 396 -11.99 -2.16 10.80
N PRO A 397 -12.03 -0.91 10.31
CA PRO A 397 -13.29 -0.26 10.01
C PRO A 397 -13.91 -0.90 8.75
N PRO A 398 -15.24 -1.05 8.70
CA PRO A 398 -15.99 -1.58 7.56
C PRO A 398 -15.65 -1.05 6.14
N PRO A 399 -15.05 0.15 5.90
CA PRO A 399 -14.78 0.65 4.55
C PRO A 399 -13.79 -0.17 3.70
N ALA A 400 -12.83 -0.89 4.29
CA ALA A 400 -11.91 -1.74 3.51
C ALA A 400 -12.58 -3.04 3.02
N TRP A 401 -13.55 -3.54 3.78
CA TRP A 401 -14.48 -4.58 3.33
C TRP A 401 -15.56 -4.03 2.39
N ALA A 402 -15.99 -2.77 2.59
CA ALA A 402 -17.02 -2.12 1.77
C ALA A 402 -16.50 -1.71 0.37
N ALA A 403 -15.19 -1.52 0.20
CA ALA A 403 -14.57 -1.39 -1.12
C ALA A 403 -14.73 -2.69 -1.94
N ALA A 404 -14.82 -3.85 -1.27
CA ALA A 404 -15.10 -5.13 -1.91
C ALA A 404 -16.58 -5.35 -2.25
N VAL A 405 -17.50 -4.59 -1.62
CA VAL A 405 -18.96 -4.85 -1.71
C VAL A 405 -19.72 -3.67 -2.31
N LYS A 406 -19.06 -2.69 -2.96
CA LYS A 406 -19.76 -1.50 -3.50
C LYS A 406 -20.54 -1.80 -4.80
N GLY A 407 -21.75 -2.33 -4.61
CA GLY A 407 -22.92 -2.23 -5.48
C GLY A 407 -22.85 -2.95 -6.84
N ARG A 408 -23.34 -4.20 -6.90
CA ARG A 408 -23.97 -4.83 -8.09
C ARG A 408 -24.45 -6.27 -7.78
N ASP A 409 -25.43 -6.74 -8.56
CA ASP A 409 -26.06 -8.07 -8.46
C ASP A 409 -25.10 -9.24 -8.79
N TRP A 410 -25.45 -10.42 -8.27
CA TRP A 410 -24.79 -11.72 -8.46
C TRP A 410 -24.67 -12.16 -9.92
N PRO A 411 -23.54 -12.73 -10.39
CA PRO A 411 -23.51 -13.46 -11.65
C PRO A 411 -24.17 -14.83 -11.48
N THR A 412 -25.46 -14.93 -11.79
CA THR A 412 -26.02 -16.23 -12.15
C THR A 412 -25.41 -16.64 -13.49
N THR A 413 -24.85 -17.84 -13.66
CA THR A 413 -25.51 -19.01 -14.27
C THR A 413 -24.51 -20.17 -14.54
N THR A 414 -24.94 -21.39 -14.20
CA THR A 414 -24.68 -22.72 -14.83
C THR A 414 -23.26 -23.18 -15.23
N ILE A 415 -22.89 -24.34 -14.67
CA ILE A 415 -21.72 -25.19 -14.96
C ILE A 415 -21.94 -25.95 -16.28
N ASP A 416 -21.04 -25.78 -17.26
CA ASP A 416 -21.02 -26.58 -18.49
C ASP A 416 -20.10 -27.80 -18.34
N THR A 417 -20.66 -28.99 -18.59
CA THR A 417 -20.05 -30.31 -18.46
C THR A 417 -19.00 -30.66 -19.54
N GLU A 418 -18.77 -29.82 -20.54
CA GLU A 418 -17.80 -30.08 -21.63
C GLU A 418 -16.34 -29.82 -21.24
N GLU A 419 -16.08 -28.96 -20.25
CA GLU A 419 -14.72 -28.56 -19.87
C GLU A 419 -14.00 -29.65 -19.03
N GLN A 420 -14.77 -30.50 -18.35
CA GLN A 420 -14.23 -31.65 -17.59
C GLN A 420 -13.81 -32.82 -18.52
N GLU A 421 -14.47 -33.01 -19.66
CA GLU A 421 -14.12 -34.08 -20.61
C GLU A 421 -12.86 -33.74 -21.42
N LEU A 422 -12.60 -32.47 -21.70
CA LEU A 422 -11.41 -32.00 -22.44
C LEU A 422 -10.10 -32.13 -21.63
N MET A 423 -10.16 -31.97 -20.31
CA MET A 423 -8.98 -32.13 -19.45
C MET A 423 -8.54 -33.59 -19.28
N ALA A 424 -9.48 -34.53 -19.26
CA ALA A 424 -9.15 -35.96 -19.16
C ALA A 424 -8.41 -36.50 -20.41
N ILE A 425 -8.69 -35.95 -21.60
CA ILE A 425 -8.06 -36.34 -22.87
C ILE A 425 -6.63 -35.76 -22.99
N LYS A 426 -6.35 -34.63 -22.33
CA LYS A 426 -5.04 -33.96 -22.35
C LYS A 426 -3.98 -34.73 -21.54
N ASP A 427 -4.37 -35.34 -20.44
CA ASP A 427 -3.45 -36.04 -19.53
C ASP A 427 -3.02 -37.42 -20.08
N GLU A 428 -3.80 -38.02 -20.98
CA GLU A 428 -3.48 -39.32 -21.59
C GLU A 428 -2.39 -39.23 -22.69
N ILE A 429 -2.25 -38.07 -23.34
CA ILE A 429 -1.33 -37.86 -24.48
C ILE A 429 0.09 -37.45 -24.04
N ILE A 430 0.26 -36.82 -22.88
CA ILE A 430 1.55 -36.27 -22.40
C ILE A 430 2.39 -37.32 -21.65
N GLY A 431 1.81 -38.48 -21.30
CA GLY A 431 2.39 -39.49 -20.42
C GLY A 431 3.54 -40.37 -20.95
N THR A 432 4.20 -40.10 -22.09
CA THR A 432 5.40 -40.87 -22.51
C THR A 432 6.54 -40.11 -23.20
N TRP A 433 7.77 -40.54 -22.89
CA TRP A 433 9.11 -40.34 -23.50
C TRP A 433 9.61 -38.93 -23.88
N LEU A 434 8.77 -37.90 -23.81
CA LEU A 434 9.18 -36.50 -23.91
C LEU A 434 9.33 -35.83 -22.54
N SER A 435 8.89 -36.47 -21.44
CA SER A 435 8.89 -35.85 -20.09
C SER A 435 10.23 -35.22 -19.72
N PRO A 436 11.42 -35.85 -19.80
CA PRO A 436 12.64 -35.17 -19.37
C PRO A 436 13.02 -33.93 -20.20
N ILE A 437 12.67 -33.93 -21.50
CA ILE A 437 12.88 -32.78 -22.39
C ILE A 437 11.81 -31.72 -22.14
N TRP A 438 10.57 -32.14 -21.87
CA TRP A 438 9.43 -31.30 -21.55
C TRP A 438 9.60 -30.65 -20.17
N ASP A 439 9.99 -31.40 -19.16
CA ASP A 439 10.29 -30.96 -17.79
C ASP A 439 11.46 -29.97 -17.82
N LYS A 440 12.53 -30.25 -18.58
CA LYS A 440 13.62 -29.28 -18.77
C LYS A 440 13.17 -28.04 -19.56
N ALA A 441 12.31 -28.19 -20.55
CA ALA A 441 11.76 -27.08 -21.32
C ALA A 441 10.77 -26.24 -20.48
N VAL A 442 10.01 -26.86 -19.58
CA VAL A 442 9.12 -26.21 -18.62
C VAL A 442 9.96 -25.49 -17.57
N GLU A 443 11.00 -26.12 -17.02
CA GLU A 443 11.94 -25.49 -16.07
C GLU A 443 12.61 -24.25 -16.70
N ILE A 444 13.15 -24.37 -17.93
CA ILE A 444 13.75 -23.23 -18.64
C ILE A 444 12.69 -22.17 -18.96
N LYS A 445 11.48 -22.58 -19.37
CA LYS A 445 10.38 -21.63 -19.64
C LYS A 445 9.99 -20.88 -18.37
N THR A 446 9.91 -21.55 -17.23
CA THR A 446 9.59 -20.95 -15.93
C THR A 446 10.71 -20.01 -15.48
N GLU A 447 11.99 -20.41 -15.59
CA GLU A 447 13.13 -19.53 -15.26
C GLU A 447 13.19 -18.31 -16.19
N VAL A 448 12.90 -18.48 -17.49
CA VAL A 448 12.82 -17.35 -18.44
C VAL A 448 11.63 -16.45 -18.13
N LEU A 449 10.48 -16.99 -17.72
CA LEU A 449 9.32 -16.19 -17.33
C LEU A 449 9.55 -15.43 -16.03
N ASP A 450 10.23 -16.03 -15.03
CA ASP A 450 10.66 -15.34 -13.81
C ASP A 450 11.70 -14.25 -14.12
N LEU A 451 12.74 -14.56 -14.89
CA LEU A 451 13.76 -13.59 -15.27
C LEU A 451 13.19 -12.47 -16.13
N LYS A 452 12.22 -12.78 -17.00
CA LYS A 452 11.47 -11.76 -17.77
C LYS A 452 10.53 -10.98 -16.89
N ALA A 453 9.82 -11.56 -15.94
CA ALA A 453 9.00 -10.80 -15.00
C ALA A 453 9.87 -9.90 -14.11
N ARG A 454 11.06 -10.35 -13.73
CA ARG A 454 12.07 -9.54 -13.02
C ARG A 454 12.69 -8.48 -13.92
N LEU A 455 12.92 -8.77 -15.20
CA LEU A 455 13.35 -7.78 -16.18
C LEU A 455 12.22 -6.82 -16.52
N ASP A 456 10.96 -7.24 -16.52
CA ASP A 456 9.80 -6.40 -16.73
C ASP A 456 9.65 -5.52 -15.50
N VAL A 457 9.77 -6.02 -14.28
CA VAL A 457 9.83 -5.20 -13.04
C VAL A 457 11.04 -4.28 -13.04
N ILE A 458 12.21 -4.70 -13.52
CA ILE A 458 13.39 -3.85 -13.61
C ILE A 458 13.24 -2.82 -14.72
N GLU A 459 12.72 -3.19 -15.88
CA GLU A 459 12.44 -2.32 -17.02
C GLU A 459 11.32 -1.38 -16.68
N ASP A 460 10.35 -1.80 -15.90
CA ASP A 460 9.30 -1.02 -15.29
C ASP A 460 9.85 -0.14 -14.18
N VAL A 461 10.85 -0.57 -13.41
CA VAL A 461 11.62 0.28 -12.48
C VAL A 461 12.57 1.25 -13.21
N LEU A 462 12.98 0.93 -14.44
CA LEU A 462 13.81 1.76 -15.34
C LEU A 462 12.94 2.71 -16.20
N HIS A 463 11.72 2.30 -16.58
CA HIS A 463 10.71 3.04 -17.36
C HIS A 463 9.83 3.91 -16.45
N ARG A 464 9.40 3.39 -15.29
CA ARG A 464 8.75 4.15 -14.19
C ARG A 464 9.77 4.91 -13.33
N GLY A 465 11.06 4.82 -13.67
CA GLY A 465 12.13 5.59 -13.05
C GLY A 465 12.14 5.52 -11.52
N SER A 466 12.83 4.54 -10.95
CA SER A 466 13.27 4.61 -9.54
C SER A 466 14.34 5.69 -9.36
N ARG A 467 13.92 6.95 -9.53
CA ARG A 467 14.38 8.02 -8.67
C ARG A 467 13.53 7.88 -7.40
N LEU A 468 14.14 7.48 -6.28
CA LEU A 468 13.82 8.17 -5.02
C LEU A 468 13.72 9.65 -5.40
N LYS A 469 12.65 10.37 -5.02
CA LYS A 469 12.50 11.80 -5.32
C LYS A 469 13.90 12.42 -5.18
N ASP A 470 14.51 12.64 -6.36
CA ASP A 470 15.87 13.11 -6.68
C ASP A 470 17.12 12.19 -6.63
N GLY A 471 17.11 11.15 -7.46
CA GLY A 471 18.27 10.90 -8.35
C GLY A 471 19.42 10.00 -7.85
N VAL A 472 19.25 9.23 -6.77
CA VAL A 472 20.21 8.16 -6.39
C VAL A 472 19.62 6.79 -6.75
N TRP A 473 20.24 6.09 -7.70
CA TRP A 473 19.92 4.69 -8.02
C TRP A 473 20.52 3.75 -6.97
N ARG A 474 19.78 2.71 -6.58
CA ARG A 474 20.31 1.66 -5.69
C ARG A 474 21.46 0.92 -6.41
N PRO A 475 22.71 0.88 -5.86
CA PRO A 475 23.86 0.25 -6.51
C PRO A 475 23.71 -1.23 -6.92
N GLY A 476 22.67 -1.94 -6.45
CA GLY A 476 22.40 -3.33 -6.80
C GLY A 476 21.53 -3.55 -8.05
N ILE A 477 20.63 -2.61 -8.41
CA ILE A 477 19.57 -2.88 -9.40
C ILE A 477 20.11 -3.00 -10.83
N LEU A 478 20.99 -2.09 -11.25
CA LEU A 478 21.58 -2.11 -12.60
C LEU A 478 22.46 -3.34 -12.82
N GLN A 479 23.16 -3.77 -11.77
CA GLN A 479 24.00 -4.96 -11.81
C GLN A 479 23.14 -6.23 -11.93
N THR A 480 22.05 -6.33 -11.15
CA THR A 480 21.06 -7.41 -11.27
C THR A 480 20.38 -7.45 -12.65
N ALA A 481 20.08 -6.30 -13.26
CA ALA A 481 19.52 -6.22 -14.61
C ALA A 481 20.45 -6.84 -15.67
N ILE A 482 21.74 -6.47 -15.62
CA ILE A 482 22.77 -6.97 -16.54
C ILE A 482 23.00 -8.48 -16.34
N GLU A 483 22.98 -8.95 -15.10
CA GLU A 483 23.13 -10.37 -14.77
C GLU A 483 21.92 -11.20 -15.24
N ASN A 484 20.69 -10.71 -15.03
CA ASN A 484 19.47 -11.36 -15.50
C ASN A 484 19.42 -11.44 -17.04
N GLN A 485 19.78 -10.37 -17.74
CA GLN A 485 19.78 -10.36 -19.21
C GLN A 485 20.84 -11.32 -19.79
N ARG A 486 22.01 -11.44 -19.15
CA ARG A 486 23.03 -12.44 -19.53
C ARG A 486 22.53 -13.87 -19.32
N ARG A 487 21.78 -14.12 -18.23
CA ARG A 487 21.21 -15.44 -17.95
C ARG A 487 20.12 -15.83 -18.97
N ILE A 488 19.25 -14.89 -19.36
CA ILE A 488 18.27 -15.11 -20.44
C ILE A 488 18.95 -15.48 -21.76
N ASN A 489 20.04 -14.79 -22.12
CA ASN A 489 20.77 -15.09 -23.35
C ASN A 489 21.41 -16.49 -23.32
N ALA A 490 21.98 -16.91 -22.19
CA ALA A 490 22.52 -18.26 -22.03
C ALA A 490 21.42 -19.35 -22.11
N LEU A 491 20.26 -19.11 -21.49
CA LEU A 491 19.11 -20.03 -21.58
C LEU A 491 18.55 -20.14 -23.01
N ALA A 492 18.66 -19.10 -23.83
CA ALA A 492 18.28 -19.16 -25.24
C ALA A 492 19.19 -20.09 -26.05
N GLU A 493 20.48 -20.17 -25.73
CA GLU A 493 21.42 -21.14 -26.31
C GLU A 493 21.07 -22.58 -25.89
N ASP A 494 20.73 -22.79 -24.62
CA ASP A 494 20.28 -24.10 -24.10
C ASP A 494 19.00 -24.58 -24.81
N VAL A 495 18.03 -23.67 -25.06
CA VAL A 495 16.81 -23.98 -25.83
C VAL A 495 17.12 -24.33 -27.29
N ALA A 496 18.08 -23.64 -27.91
CA ALA A 496 18.50 -23.95 -29.27
C ALA A 496 19.14 -25.35 -29.35
N GLU A 497 19.95 -25.72 -28.37
CA GLU A 497 20.54 -27.06 -28.28
C GLU A 497 19.47 -28.15 -28.02
N LEU A 498 18.50 -27.89 -27.14
CA LEU A 498 17.38 -28.81 -26.89
C LEU A 498 16.52 -29.03 -28.14
N LYS A 499 16.25 -27.97 -28.91
CA LYS A 499 15.53 -28.07 -30.20
C LYS A 499 16.34 -28.83 -31.24
N ALA A 500 17.65 -28.62 -31.33
CA ALA A 500 18.53 -29.38 -32.22
C ALA A 500 18.55 -30.88 -31.85
N ARG A 501 18.62 -31.22 -30.55
CA ARG A 501 18.58 -32.60 -30.05
C ARG A 501 17.23 -33.28 -30.29
N ALA A 502 16.13 -32.55 -30.21
CA ALA A 502 14.80 -33.05 -30.56
C ALA A 502 14.70 -33.34 -32.07
N GLY A 503 15.16 -32.40 -32.91
CA GLY A 503 15.12 -32.55 -34.37
C GLY A 503 16.06 -33.64 -34.92
N GLU A 504 17.27 -33.80 -34.37
CA GLU A 504 18.20 -34.88 -34.76
C GLU A 504 17.70 -36.29 -34.39
N LYS A 505 16.78 -36.40 -33.42
CA LYS A 505 16.18 -37.66 -32.98
C LYS A 505 14.83 -37.98 -33.62
N GLU A 506 14.12 -36.99 -34.15
CA GLU A 506 13.00 -37.21 -35.08
C GLU A 506 13.46 -37.65 -36.47
N ALA A 507 14.70 -37.31 -36.86
CA ALA A 507 15.30 -37.68 -38.15
C ALA A 507 15.99 -39.06 -38.18
N LYS A 508 16.08 -39.76 -37.04
CA LYS A 508 16.62 -41.12 -36.90
C LYS A 508 15.50 -42.11 -36.62
#